data_AF-A0AAP9DID8-F1
#
_entry.id   AF-A0AAP9DID8-F1
#
_cell.length_a   1.000
_cell.length_b   1.000
_cell.length_c   1.000
_cell.angle_alpha   90.00
_cell.angle_beta   90.00
_cell.angle_gamma   90.00
#
_symmetry.space_group_name_H-M   'P 1'
#
loop_
_entity.id
_entity.type
_entity.pdbx_description
1 polymer ?
#
loop_
_entity_poly.entity_id
_entity_poly.type
_entity_poly.pdbx_seq_one_letter_code
_entity_poly.pdbx_strand_id
1 'polypeptide(L)'
;MNMKRIISMAVVLVITMAATAQKGELAMNENISGKDHVSKNEKEATPVGKKPKAAFIFDVYGEIPTTKPVFEAEHYLGSDITGKWNTFIQNYTHEYDVTIGFTDSSVEILKPSIYKAVNKVNKYYKKALKKEEVSREVATFNMGHILDCANVMCFDDNSKSFEEALKSADEPEEIIALFNQVTLRKL
;
A
#
# COMPACT_ATOMS: atom_id res chain seq x y z
N MET A 1 40.56 -8.51 13.24
CA MET A 1 40.36 -8.88 14.67
C MET A 1 39.59 -7.75 15.34
N ASN A 2 38.35 -7.49 14.93
CA ASN A 2 37.09 -7.99 15.52
C ASN A 2 37.07 -7.94 17.05
N MET A 3 36.60 -6.83 17.59
CA MET A 3 36.07 -6.72 18.94
C MET A 3 34.59 -6.33 18.83
N LYS A 4 33.73 -7.32 18.56
CA LYS A 4 32.28 -7.16 18.65
C LYS A 4 31.91 -7.24 20.12
N ARG A 5 31.39 -6.13 20.65
CA ARG A 5 30.79 -6.07 21.98
C ARG A 5 29.58 -7.00 21.98
N ILE A 6 29.71 -8.06 22.76
CA ILE A 6 28.67 -9.01 23.11
C ILE A 6 27.72 -8.29 24.06
N ILE A 7 26.55 -7.85 23.58
CA ILE A 7 25.38 -7.72 24.45
C ILE A 7 24.20 -8.33 23.70
N SER A 8 23.82 -9.48 24.24
CA SER A 8 22.77 -10.39 23.84
C SER A 8 21.40 -9.70 23.86
N MET A 9 20.72 -9.68 22.72
CA MET A 9 19.34 -9.23 22.59
C MET A 9 18.42 -10.34 23.11
N ALA A 10 18.24 -10.37 24.42
CA ALA A 10 17.21 -11.15 25.09
C ALA A 10 15.87 -10.39 25.01
N VAL A 11 14.99 -10.81 24.11
CA VAL A 11 13.55 -10.60 24.26
C VAL A 11 12.90 -11.98 24.22
N VAL A 12 12.93 -12.61 25.38
CA VAL A 12 12.14 -13.80 25.70
C VAL A 12 10.69 -13.33 25.82
N LEU A 13 9.85 -13.78 24.88
CA LEU A 13 8.41 -13.68 24.95
C LEU A 13 7.89 -14.55 26.11
N VAL A 14 7.70 -13.93 27.28
CA VAL A 14 6.92 -14.52 28.38
C VAL A 14 5.54 -13.89 28.34
N ILE A 15 4.57 -14.59 27.74
CA ILE A 15 3.15 -14.29 27.95
C ILE A 15 2.72 -15.12 29.16
N THR A 16 2.76 -14.51 30.35
CA THR A 16 2.11 -15.04 31.55
C THR A 16 0.60 -14.93 31.38
N MET A 17 -0.06 -16.08 31.29
CA MET A 17 -1.51 -16.18 31.50
C MET A 17 -1.80 -15.93 32.99
N ALA A 18 -2.59 -14.90 33.29
CA ALA A 18 -3.25 -14.76 34.58
C ALA A 18 -4.77 -14.72 34.34
N ALA A 19 -5.39 -15.89 34.43
CA ALA A 19 -6.83 -16.01 34.56
C ALA A 19 -7.25 -15.47 35.93
N THR A 20 -8.09 -14.45 35.95
CA THR A 20 -8.86 -14.11 37.15
C THR A 20 -10.34 -14.27 36.81
N ALA A 21 -10.90 -15.34 37.36
CA ALA A 21 -12.33 -15.59 37.41
C ALA A 21 -12.92 -14.78 38.58
N GLN A 22 -13.92 -13.96 38.30
CA GLN A 22 -14.87 -13.51 39.32
C GLN A 22 -16.30 -13.75 38.82
N LYS A 23 -17.10 -14.23 39.77
CA LYS A 23 -18.38 -14.92 39.66
C LYS A 23 -19.38 -14.12 40.52
N GLY A 24 -20.62 -13.97 40.04
CA GLY A 24 -21.78 -13.40 40.76
C GLY A 24 -22.00 -11.91 40.49
N GLU A 25 -23.20 -11.36 40.28
CA GLU A 25 -24.57 -11.86 40.45
C GLU A 25 -25.57 -11.06 39.58
N LEU A 26 -26.67 -11.75 39.28
CA LEU A 26 -28.05 -11.35 38.94
C LEU A 26 -28.44 -9.85 38.87
N ALA A 27 -29.14 -9.50 37.78
CA ALA A 27 -30.44 -8.82 37.88
C ALA A 27 -31.31 -9.16 36.65
N MET A 28 -32.51 -9.69 36.92
CA MET A 28 -33.53 -10.07 35.97
C MET A 28 -34.30 -8.85 35.46
N ASN A 29 -34.76 -8.89 34.22
CA ASN A 29 -35.93 -8.14 33.77
C ASN A 29 -36.64 -8.99 32.71
N GLU A 30 -37.77 -9.57 33.12
CA GLU A 30 -38.76 -10.18 32.27
C GLU A 30 -39.59 -9.09 31.57
N ASN A 31 -39.64 -9.13 30.24
CA ASN A 31 -40.95 -8.97 29.61
C ASN A 31 -41.08 -9.89 28.40
N ILE A 32 -42.10 -10.72 28.48
CA ILE A 32 -42.50 -11.77 27.55
C ILE A 32 -43.35 -11.15 26.44
N SER A 33 -43.02 -11.45 25.18
CA SER A 33 -44.03 -11.72 24.15
C SER A 33 -43.43 -12.51 22.98
N GLY A 34 -43.58 -13.85 23.07
CA GLY A 34 -44.10 -14.70 21.99
C GLY A 34 -43.24 -15.04 20.76
N LYS A 35 -42.75 -16.31 20.76
CA LYS A 35 -42.57 -17.28 19.63
C LYS A 35 -41.46 -17.00 18.60
N ASP A 36 -40.54 -17.91 18.23
CA ASP A 36 -40.37 -19.37 18.41
C ASP A 36 -38.87 -19.75 18.43
N HIS A 37 -38.53 -20.82 19.17
CA HIS A 37 -37.21 -21.48 19.27
C HIS A 37 -36.93 -22.36 18.01
N VAL A 38 -35.69 -22.61 17.56
CA VAL A 38 -34.76 -23.63 18.10
C VAL A 38 -33.30 -23.39 17.64
N SER A 39 -32.41 -23.33 18.66
CA SER A 39 -30.98 -23.68 18.82
C SER A 39 -30.03 -23.85 17.62
N LYS A 40 -28.74 -23.48 17.68
CA LYS A 40 -27.76 -23.69 18.78
C LYS A 40 -26.49 -22.83 18.55
N ASN A 41 -25.90 -22.34 19.66
CA ASN A 41 -24.50 -22.01 19.98
C ASN A 41 -23.44 -22.07 18.84
N GLU A 42 -22.46 -21.17 18.73
CA GLU A 42 -21.53 -20.78 19.80
C GLU A 42 -20.85 -19.43 19.44
N LYS A 43 -20.54 -18.64 20.47
CA LYS A 43 -19.57 -17.55 20.37
C LYS A 43 -18.18 -18.18 20.29
N GLU A 44 -17.43 -17.88 19.23
CA GLU A 44 -15.99 -18.16 19.22
C GLU A 44 -15.20 -16.96 18.68
N ALA A 45 -14.28 -16.55 19.54
CA ALA A 45 -13.01 -15.88 19.30
C ALA A 45 -12.78 -15.05 18.03
N THR A 46 -12.46 -13.79 18.28
CA THR A 46 -11.51 -12.97 17.52
C THR A 46 -10.38 -13.80 16.89
N PRO A 47 -10.16 -13.77 15.57
CA PRO A 47 -8.87 -14.10 15.01
C PRO A 47 -8.08 -12.80 14.85
N VAL A 48 -7.17 -12.61 15.80
CA VAL A 48 -5.91 -11.87 15.62
C VAL A 48 -5.21 -12.46 14.39
N GLY A 49 -4.77 -11.60 13.46
CA GLY A 49 -3.95 -12.02 12.31
C GLY A 49 -4.62 -11.98 10.93
N LYS A 50 -5.50 -11.01 10.66
CA LYS A 50 -5.94 -10.75 9.27
C LYS A 50 -4.88 -9.90 8.56
N LYS A 51 -4.19 -10.49 7.57
CA LYS A 51 -3.67 -9.70 6.43
C LYS A 51 -4.82 -8.81 5.94
N PRO A 52 -4.60 -7.51 5.67
CA PRO A 52 -5.69 -6.65 5.24
C PRO A 52 -6.32 -7.29 4.00
N LYS A 53 -7.62 -7.55 4.08
CA LYS A 53 -8.43 -8.10 3.00
C LYS A 53 -8.26 -7.15 1.81
N ALA A 54 -7.87 -7.66 0.65
CA ALA A 54 -7.70 -6.83 -0.54
C ALA A 54 -8.98 -6.01 -0.76
N ALA A 55 -8.86 -4.69 -0.62
CA ALA A 55 -10.00 -3.78 -0.72
C ALA A 55 -10.20 -3.31 -2.17
N PHE A 56 -9.14 -3.39 -2.98
CA PHE A 56 -9.14 -2.96 -4.37
C PHE A 56 -8.61 -4.08 -5.28
N ILE A 57 -9.35 -4.40 -6.33
CA ILE A 57 -8.96 -5.39 -7.33
C ILE A 57 -8.94 -4.69 -8.68
N PHE A 58 -7.82 -4.76 -9.38
CA PHE A 58 -7.68 -4.24 -10.74
C PHE A 58 -7.35 -5.39 -11.69
N ASP A 59 -8.04 -5.40 -12.82
CA ASP A 59 -7.85 -6.39 -13.87
C ASP A 59 -6.73 -5.95 -14.81
N VAL A 60 -5.76 -6.84 -15.00
CA VAL A 60 -4.63 -6.59 -15.89
C VAL A 60 -4.98 -7.15 -17.26
N TYR A 61 -5.35 -6.25 -18.18
CA TYR A 61 -5.60 -6.59 -19.58
C TYR A 61 -4.26 -6.64 -20.34
N GLY A 62 -3.63 -7.82 -20.42
CA GLY A 62 -2.39 -8.04 -21.19
C GLY A 62 -1.08 -7.72 -20.45
N GLU A 63 -0.06 -7.25 -21.18
CA GLU A 63 1.20 -6.77 -20.60
C GLU A 63 1.10 -5.28 -20.31
N ILE A 64 1.68 -4.82 -19.18
CA ILE A 64 1.75 -3.39 -18.85
C ILE A 64 2.45 -2.68 -20.02
N PRO A 65 1.84 -1.66 -20.66
CA PRO A 65 2.46 -0.96 -21.78
C PRO A 65 3.82 -0.43 -21.37
N THR A 66 4.90 -1.07 -21.84
CA THR A 66 6.26 -0.59 -21.66
C THR A 66 6.54 0.41 -22.77
N THR A 67 6.30 1.69 -22.53
CA THR A 67 6.88 2.72 -23.38
C THR A 67 8.39 2.72 -23.14
N LYS A 68 9.17 2.53 -24.21
CA LYS A 68 10.62 2.74 -24.16
C LYS A 68 10.87 4.23 -24.14
N PRO A 69 11.40 4.81 -23.05
CA PRO A 69 11.73 6.22 -23.05
C PRO A 69 12.89 6.51 -23.99
N VAL A 70 12.91 7.72 -24.56
CA VAL A 70 14.03 8.23 -25.37
C VAL A 70 15.31 8.32 -24.52
N PHE A 71 15.16 8.40 -23.19
CA PHE A 71 16.24 8.34 -22.21
C PHE A 71 15.78 7.61 -20.93
N GLU A 72 16.45 6.53 -20.56
CA GLU A 72 16.20 5.80 -19.31
C GLU A 72 17.02 6.43 -18.17
N ALA A 73 16.35 7.13 -17.26
CA ALA A 73 17.00 7.66 -16.07
C ALA A 73 17.11 6.56 -15.01
N GLU A 74 18.34 6.28 -14.54
CA GLU A 74 18.57 5.25 -13.53
C GLU A 74 17.91 5.61 -12.18
N HIS A 75 17.13 4.68 -11.63
CA HIS A 75 16.51 4.86 -10.32
C HIS A 75 17.48 4.46 -9.20
N TYR A 76 17.46 5.18 -8.07
CA TYR A 76 18.37 4.94 -6.94
C TYR A 76 18.17 3.58 -6.23
N LEU A 77 17.09 2.86 -6.55
CA LEU A 77 16.80 1.51 -6.07
C LEU A 77 17.38 0.41 -6.98
N GLY A 78 17.93 0.78 -8.14
CA GLY A 78 18.54 -0.14 -9.10
C GLY A 78 17.67 -0.42 -10.34
N SER A 79 18.23 -1.23 -11.24
CA SER A 79 17.67 -1.60 -12.56
C SER A 79 16.24 -2.12 -12.50
N ASP A 80 15.91 -2.92 -11.48
CA ASP A 80 14.61 -3.57 -11.33
C ASP A 80 13.46 -2.56 -11.18
N ILE A 81 13.77 -1.36 -10.67
CA ILE A 81 12.82 -0.27 -10.50
C ILE A 81 12.91 0.74 -11.63
N THR A 82 14.10 0.92 -12.23
CA THR A 82 14.33 1.88 -13.32
C THR A 82 13.30 1.78 -14.45
N GLY A 83 13.06 0.57 -14.98
CA GLY A 83 12.09 0.38 -16.05
C GLY A 83 10.67 0.80 -15.63
N LYS A 84 10.21 0.28 -14.49
CA LYS A 84 8.86 0.56 -13.96
C LYS A 84 8.65 2.03 -13.64
N TRP A 85 9.68 2.69 -13.11
CA TRP A 85 9.66 4.11 -12.77
C TRP A 85 9.56 4.98 -14.02
N ASN A 86 10.37 4.70 -15.05
CA ASN A 86 10.31 5.45 -16.30
C ASN A 86 8.96 5.28 -16.99
N THR A 87 8.43 4.05 -17.05
CA THR A 87 7.06 3.79 -17.54
C THR A 87 6.01 4.57 -16.76
N PHE A 88 6.14 4.61 -15.42
CA PHE A 88 5.23 5.40 -14.59
C PHE A 88 5.28 6.89 -14.92
N ILE A 89 6.47 7.48 -15.06
CA ILE A 89 6.57 8.91 -15.42
C ILE A 89 5.89 9.15 -16.77
N GLN A 90 6.24 8.38 -17.80
CA GLN A 90 5.69 8.57 -19.14
C GLN A 90 4.18 8.38 -19.22
N ASN A 91 3.64 7.35 -18.57
CA ASN A 91 2.21 7.09 -18.59
C ASN A 91 1.40 8.19 -17.89
N TYR A 92 1.98 8.84 -16.88
CA TYR A 92 1.30 9.85 -16.08
C TYR A 92 1.56 11.28 -16.56
N THR A 93 2.54 11.53 -17.43
CA THR A 93 2.86 12.87 -17.95
C THR A 93 2.57 12.95 -19.45
N HIS A 94 1.66 13.83 -19.85
CA HIS A 94 1.44 14.20 -21.24
C HIS A 94 1.98 15.61 -21.50
N GLU A 95 2.99 15.73 -22.34
CA GLU A 95 3.52 17.01 -22.78
C GLU A 95 2.79 17.45 -24.05
N TYR A 96 2.16 18.63 -24.02
CA TYR A 96 1.64 19.29 -25.22
C TYR A 96 2.60 20.41 -25.62
N ASP A 97 3.13 20.34 -26.84
CA ASP A 97 3.84 21.48 -27.44
C ASP A 97 2.81 22.50 -27.93
N VAL A 98 2.59 23.58 -27.16
CA VAL A 98 1.75 24.70 -27.60
C VAL A 98 2.54 25.57 -28.57
N THR A 99 2.55 25.17 -29.83
CA THR A 99 3.03 26.01 -30.91
C THR A 99 1.96 27.04 -31.27
N ILE A 100 1.95 28.19 -30.59
CA ILE A 100 1.70 29.56 -31.10
C ILE A 100 2.01 30.57 -29.96
N GLY A 101 3.17 31.24 -30.03
CA GLY A 101 3.36 32.59 -29.46
C GLY A 101 3.88 32.75 -28.03
N PHE A 102 3.92 31.73 -27.18
CA PHE A 102 4.54 31.76 -25.83
C PHE A 102 5.15 30.39 -25.52
N THR A 103 6.42 30.34 -25.10
CA THR A 103 7.23 29.10 -24.95
C THR A 103 6.93 28.30 -23.67
N ASP A 104 5.67 28.23 -23.22
CA ASP A 104 5.33 27.41 -22.06
C ASP A 104 4.79 26.06 -22.54
N SER A 105 5.67 25.07 -22.67
CA SER A 105 5.24 23.67 -22.73
C SER A 105 4.46 23.34 -21.46
N SER A 106 3.20 22.92 -21.62
CA SER A 106 2.36 22.54 -20.50
C SER A 106 2.41 21.01 -20.35
N VAL A 107 2.80 20.54 -19.16
CA VAL A 107 2.79 19.12 -18.81
C VAL A 107 1.49 18.82 -18.07
N GLU A 108 0.61 18.04 -18.69
CA GLU A 108 -0.61 17.54 -18.05
C GLU A 108 -0.31 16.24 -17.29
N ILE A 109 -0.70 16.17 -16.02
CA ILE A 109 -0.50 14.99 -15.19
C ILE A 109 -1.81 14.22 -15.09
N LEU A 110 -1.85 13.00 -15.63
CA LEU A 110 -2.98 12.10 -15.47
C LEU A 110 -3.09 11.62 -14.02
N LYS A 111 -4.32 11.41 -13.53
CA LYS A 111 -4.62 10.89 -12.18
C LYS A 111 -3.69 11.46 -11.09
N PRO A 112 -3.72 12.79 -10.86
CA PRO A 112 -2.72 13.50 -10.06
C PRO A 112 -2.63 13.01 -8.60
N SER A 113 -3.70 12.42 -8.06
CA SER A 113 -3.69 11.78 -6.74
C SER A 113 -2.68 10.63 -6.67
N ILE A 114 -2.72 9.72 -7.65
CA ILE A 114 -1.80 8.57 -7.71
C ILE A 114 -0.39 9.06 -7.98
N TYR A 115 -0.22 9.99 -8.93
CA TYR A 115 1.10 10.52 -9.26
C TYR A 115 1.80 11.14 -8.04
N LYS A 116 1.08 11.97 -7.29
CA LYS A 116 1.60 12.61 -6.06
C LYS A 116 1.91 11.58 -4.97
N ALA A 117 1.04 10.58 -4.79
CA ALA A 117 1.21 9.53 -3.78
C ALA A 117 2.48 8.69 -4.04
N VAL A 118 2.67 8.22 -5.28
CA VAL A 118 3.86 7.44 -5.67
C VAL A 118 5.15 8.26 -5.48
N ASN A 119 5.15 9.53 -5.87
CA ASN A 119 6.29 10.43 -5.66
C ASN A 119 6.59 10.67 -4.17
N LYS A 120 5.56 10.77 -3.33
CA LYS A 120 5.69 10.94 -1.88
C LYS A 120 6.36 9.72 -1.24
N VAL A 121 5.91 8.52 -1.61
CA VAL A 121 6.54 7.25 -1.17
C VAL A 121 7.96 7.12 -1.69
N ASN A 122 8.22 7.50 -2.95
CA ASN A 122 9.57 7.49 -3.49
C ASN A 122 10.53 8.39 -2.69
N LYS A 123 10.08 9.60 -2.33
CA LYS A 123 10.83 10.53 -1.49
C LYS A 123 11.06 9.97 -0.09
N TYR A 124 10.07 9.26 0.47
CA TYR A 124 10.19 8.59 1.76
C TYR A 124 11.28 7.52 1.74
N TYR A 125 11.26 6.56 0.81
CA TYR A 125 12.27 5.51 0.74
C TYR A 125 13.67 6.08 0.53
N LYS A 126 13.82 7.12 -0.31
CA LYS A 126 15.10 7.81 -0.48
C LYS A 126 15.65 8.39 0.83
N LYS A 127 14.79 8.85 1.74
CA LYS A 127 15.20 9.34 3.07
C LYS A 127 15.47 8.19 4.04
N ALA A 128 14.59 7.18 4.09
CA ALA A 128 14.71 6.03 4.99
C ALA A 128 16.00 5.23 4.72
N LEU A 129 16.38 5.06 3.45
CA LEU A 129 17.63 4.40 3.07
C LEU A 129 18.87 5.16 3.53
N LYS A 130 18.84 6.50 3.47
CA LYS A 130 19.95 7.34 3.96
C LYS A 130 20.14 7.25 5.48
N LYS A 131 19.07 6.95 6.20
CA LYS A 131 19.07 6.79 7.66
C LYS A 131 19.25 5.33 8.09
N GLU A 132 19.37 4.39 7.15
CA GLU A 132 19.39 2.94 7.39
C GLU A 132 18.17 2.42 8.18
N GLU A 133 17.04 3.14 8.14
CA GLU A 133 15.78 2.75 8.81
C GLU A 133 15.06 1.61 8.06
N VAL A 134 15.27 1.53 6.74
CA VAL A 134 14.68 0.52 5.85
C VAL A 134 15.78 -0.06 4.96
N SER A 135 15.77 -1.38 4.77
CA SER A 135 16.72 -2.04 3.87
C SER A 135 16.38 -1.77 2.40
N ARG A 136 17.40 -1.83 1.53
CA ARG A 136 17.20 -1.63 0.09
C ARG A 136 16.25 -2.66 -0.50
N GLU A 137 16.34 -3.90 -0.04
CA GLU A 137 15.52 -5.02 -0.51
C GLU A 137 14.03 -4.78 -0.22
N VAL A 138 13.71 -4.31 0.99
CA VAL A 138 12.33 -3.97 1.38
C VAL A 138 11.80 -2.79 0.56
N ALA A 139 12.61 -1.75 0.39
CA ALA A 139 12.23 -0.58 -0.41
C ALA A 139 12.00 -0.95 -1.88
N THR A 140 12.88 -1.77 -2.48
CA THR A 140 12.74 -2.26 -3.85
C THR A 140 11.49 -3.11 -4.02
N PHE A 141 11.23 -4.04 -3.11
CA PHE A 141 10.03 -4.89 -3.16
C PHE A 141 8.74 -4.06 -3.11
N ASN A 142 8.60 -3.18 -2.12
CA ASN A 142 7.40 -2.36 -1.95
C ASN A 142 7.23 -1.35 -3.09
N MET A 143 8.31 -0.69 -3.50
CA MET A 143 8.26 0.28 -4.61
C MET A 143 7.91 -0.41 -5.93
N GLY A 144 8.41 -1.63 -6.15
CA GLY A 144 8.06 -2.44 -7.31
C GLY A 144 6.56 -2.72 -7.38
N HIS A 145 5.95 -3.17 -6.28
CA HIS A 145 4.50 -3.41 -6.20
C HIS A 145 3.68 -2.12 -6.42
N ILE A 146 4.09 -1.01 -5.79
CA ILE A 146 3.42 0.29 -5.96
C ILE A 146 3.43 0.73 -7.42
N LEU A 147 4.56 0.60 -8.10
CA LEU A 147 4.69 0.97 -9.51
C LEU A 147 3.90 0.04 -10.44
N ASP A 148 3.86 -1.26 -10.15
CA ASP A 148 3.00 -2.19 -10.90
C ASP A 148 1.53 -1.79 -10.78
N CYS A 149 1.08 -1.47 -9.56
CA CYS A 149 -0.28 -1.01 -9.31
C CYS A 149 -0.57 0.31 -10.03
N ALA A 150 0.32 1.30 -9.90
CA ALA A 150 0.14 2.61 -10.52
C ALA A 150 0.10 2.50 -12.05
N ASN A 151 0.96 1.70 -12.67
CA ASN A 151 0.98 1.52 -14.12
C ASN A 151 -0.29 0.86 -14.64
N VAL A 152 -0.88 -0.09 -13.91
CA VAL A 152 -2.19 -0.67 -14.26
C VAL A 152 -3.31 0.35 -14.08
N MET A 153 -3.36 1.03 -12.93
CA MET A 153 -4.39 2.02 -12.62
C MET A 153 -4.41 3.21 -13.58
N CYS A 154 -3.28 3.50 -14.26
CA CYS A 154 -3.22 4.57 -15.25
C CYS A 154 -4.25 4.40 -16.37
N PHE A 155 -4.53 3.15 -16.74
CA PHE A 155 -5.44 2.78 -17.83
C PHE A 155 -6.80 2.27 -17.34
N ASP A 156 -6.99 2.11 -16.03
CA ASP A 156 -8.25 1.63 -15.46
C ASP A 156 -9.13 2.81 -15.01
N ASP A 157 -10.34 2.87 -15.55
CA ASP A 157 -11.33 3.90 -15.22
C ASP A 157 -11.95 3.72 -13.81
N ASN A 158 -11.84 2.52 -13.24
CA ASN A 158 -12.36 2.20 -11.90
C ASN A 158 -11.41 2.65 -10.77
N SER A 159 -10.31 3.34 -11.09
CA SER A 159 -9.36 3.87 -10.09
C SER A 159 -9.92 4.99 -9.20
N LYS A 160 -11.09 5.56 -9.53
CA LYS A 160 -11.64 6.74 -8.82
C LYS A 160 -11.80 6.55 -7.31
N SER A 161 -12.30 5.38 -6.89
CA SER A 161 -12.47 5.06 -5.46
C SER A 161 -11.12 4.99 -4.72
N PHE A 162 -10.09 4.48 -5.39
CA PHE A 162 -8.73 4.45 -4.86
C PHE A 162 -8.11 5.85 -4.82
N GLU A 163 -8.34 6.67 -5.84
CA GLU A 163 -7.90 8.06 -5.88
C GLU A 163 -8.52 8.92 -4.77
N GLU A 164 -9.78 8.64 -4.40
CA GLU A 164 -10.43 9.26 -3.25
C GLU A 164 -9.81 8.81 -1.93
N ALA A 165 -9.57 7.51 -1.76
CA ALA A 165 -8.88 6.99 -0.57
C ALA A 165 -7.47 7.59 -0.40
N LEU A 166 -6.74 7.78 -1.51
CA LEU A 166 -5.43 8.43 -1.51
C LEU A 166 -5.47 9.90 -1.11
N LYS A 167 -6.57 10.63 -1.35
CA LYS A 167 -6.70 12.02 -0.90
C LYS A 167 -6.78 12.15 0.61
N SER A 168 -7.21 11.08 1.29
CA SER A 168 -7.29 11.02 2.75
C SER A 168 -6.04 10.45 3.42
N ALA A 169 -5.11 9.88 2.64
CA ALA A 169 -3.86 9.33 3.15
C ALA A 169 -2.74 10.37 3.03
N ASP A 170 -2.33 10.92 4.16
CA ASP A 170 -1.28 11.93 4.21
C ASP A 170 0.07 11.32 4.55
N GLU A 171 0.15 10.30 5.39
CA GLU A 171 1.45 9.73 5.74
C GLU A 171 1.93 8.72 4.68
N PRO A 172 3.25 8.67 4.38
CA PRO A 172 3.77 7.75 3.36
C PRO A 172 3.50 6.28 3.73
N GLU A 173 3.48 5.95 5.02
CA GLU A 173 3.11 4.63 5.54
C GLU A 173 1.65 4.27 5.25
N GLU A 174 0.72 5.23 5.35
CA GLU A 174 -0.70 5.04 5.03
C GLU A 174 -0.89 4.81 3.54
N ILE A 175 -0.17 5.57 2.71
CA ILE A 175 -0.16 5.41 1.26
C ILE A 175 0.36 4.01 0.90
N ILE A 176 1.49 3.58 1.48
CA ILE A 176 2.03 2.22 1.28
C ILE A 176 0.99 1.17 1.70
N ALA A 177 0.33 1.35 2.84
CA ALA A 177 -0.70 0.43 3.31
C ALA A 177 -1.91 0.36 2.37
N LEU A 178 -2.30 1.46 1.74
CA LEU A 178 -3.34 1.48 0.70
C LEU A 178 -2.92 0.70 -0.54
N PHE A 179 -1.71 0.90 -1.05
CA PHE A 179 -1.20 0.13 -2.19
C PHE A 179 -1.06 -1.37 -1.87
N ASN A 180 -0.77 -1.73 -0.61
CA ASN A 180 -0.73 -3.13 -0.18
C ASN A 180 -2.12 -3.79 -0.11
N GLN A 181 -3.20 -3.01 -0.10
CA GLN A 181 -4.58 -3.52 -0.20
C GLN A 181 -5.02 -3.75 -1.65
N VAL A 182 -4.18 -3.37 -2.61
CA VAL A 182 -4.43 -3.56 -4.04
C VAL A 182 -3.97 -4.95 -4.46
N THR A 183 -4.84 -5.68 -5.14
CA THR A 183 -4.50 -6.93 -5.81
C THR A 183 -4.67 -6.77 -7.31
N LEU A 184 -3.62 -7.09 -8.05
CA LEU A 184 -3.64 -7.14 -9.51
C LEU A 184 -4.05 -8.55 -9.94
N ARG A 185 -5.20 -8.68 -10.59
CA ARG A 185 -5.71 -9.95 -11.13
C ARG A 185 -5.38 -10.02 -12.61
N LYS A 186 -4.64 -11.04 -13.01
CA LYS A 186 -4.46 -11.35 -14.44
C LYS A 186 -5.69 -12.11 -14.93
N LEU A 187 -6.25 -11.66 -16.04
CA LEU A 187 -7.34 -12.32 -16.75
C LEU A 187 -6.79 -13.28 -17.82
#